data_AF-A0A6P6FV22-F1
#
_entry.id   AF-A0A6P6FV22-F1
#
_cell.length_a   1.000
_cell.length_b   1.000
_cell.length_c   1.000
_cell.angle_alpha   90.00
_cell.angle_beta   90.00
_cell.angle_gamma   90.00
#
_symmetry.space_group_name_H-M   'P 1'
#
loop_
_entity.id
_entity.type
_entity.pdbx_description
1 polymer ?
#
loop_
_entity_poly.entity_id
_entity_poly.type
_entity_poly.pdbx_seq_one_letter_code
_entity_poly.pdbx_strand_id
1 'polypeptide(L)'
;MSASSQDSEKKVIQWKLLLHQIGLDVLRTDRSLVFYESESNQAKLWTVLSIYAWVDTDIGYVQGMNDICSPMIILLENESAAFWCFERAMRRLVFSCYLILLIILTLS
;
A
#
# COMPACT_ATOMS: atom_id res chain seq x y z
N MET A 1 -5.10 -5.52 -33.45
CA MET A 1 -5.04 -6.47 -32.31
C MET A 1 -3.85 -6.19 -31.37
N SER A 2 -3.44 -4.93 -31.15
CA SER A 2 -2.16 -4.62 -30.47
C SER A 2 -2.22 -3.59 -29.33
N ALA A 3 -3.37 -2.97 -29.06
CA ALA A 3 -3.46 -1.94 -28.01
C ALA A 3 -3.64 -2.52 -26.59
N SER A 4 -4.30 -3.67 -26.43
CA SER A 4 -4.62 -4.26 -25.12
C SER A 4 -3.43 -4.92 -24.43
N SER A 5 -2.49 -5.48 -25.18
CA SER A 5 -1.30 -6.15 -24.64
C SER A 5 -0.27 -5.16 -24.07
N GLN A 6 -0.11 -3.99 -24.69
CA GLN A 6 0.84 -2.98 -24.22
C GLN A 6 0.40 -2.28 -22.94
N ASP A 7 -0.90 -2.11 -22.73
CA ASP A 7 -1.44 -1.46 -21.53
C ASP A 7 -1.24 -2.36 -20.29
N SER A 8 -1.38 -3.67 -20.50
CA SER A 8 -1.10 -4.71 -19.50
C SER A 8 0.37 -4.72 -19.08
N GLU A 9 1.29 -4.62 -20.05
CA GLU A 9 2.74 -4.57 -19.79
C GLU A 9 3.14 -3.31 -19.02
N LYS A 10 2.62 -2.15 -19.39
CA LYS A 10 2.87 -0.90 -18.65
C LYS A 10 2.41 -1.00 -17.20
N LYS A 11 1.24 -1.61 -16.97
CA LYS A 11 0.68 -1.83 -15.63
C LYS A 11 1.57 -2.74 -14.79
N VAL A 12 2.10 -3.82 -15.39
CA VAL A 12 3.06 -4.73 -14.73
C VAL A 12 4.38 -4.03 -14.42
N ILE A 13 4.92 -3.24 -15.34
CA ILE A 13 6.15 -2.47 -15.12
C ILE A 13 5.96 -1.48 -13.97
N GLN A 14 4.86 -0.74 -13.96
CA GLN A 14 4.54 0.21 -12.90
C GLN A 14 4.41 -0.50 -11.54
N TRP A 15 3.72 -1.64 -11.49
CA TRP A 15 3.61 -2.42 -10.27
C TRP A 15 4.98 -2.92 -9.78
N LYS A 16 5.84 -3.40 -10.68
CA LYS A 16 7.21 -3.80 -10.32
C LYS A 16 8.04 -2.65 -9.75
N LEU A 17 7.87 -1.42 -10.25
CA LEU A 17 8.53 -0.24 -9.69
C LEU A 17 8.03 0.04 -8.26
N LEU A 18 6.72 -0.06 -8.03
CA LEU A 18 6.12 0.08 -6.70
C LEU A 18 6.63 -0.99 -5.74
N LEU A 19 6.74 -2.25 -6.16
CA LEU A 19 7.31 -3.34 -5.33
C LEU A 19 8.71 -3.03 -4.83
N HIS A 20 9.55 -2.46 -5.68
CA HIS A 20 10.91 -2.09 -5.31
C HIS A 20 10.90 -0.99 -4.25
N GLN A 21 10.06 0.03 -4.42
CA GLN A 21 9.87 1.10 -3.43
C GLN A 21 9.33 0.55 -2.11
N ILE A 22 8.30 -0.30 -2.16
CA ILE A 22 7.73 -0.97 -0.98
C ILE A 22 8.81 -1.77 -0.24
N GLY A 23 9.67 -2.51 -0.95
CA GLY A 23 10.75 -3.26 -0.33
C GLY A 23 11.76 -2.37 0.41
N LEU A 24 12.16 -1.25 -0.21
CA LEU A 24 13.04 -0.26 0.42
C LEU A 24 12.38 0.38 1.65
N ASP A 25 11.08 0.68 1.55
CA ASP A 25 10.29 1.29 2.60
C ASP A 25 10.04 0.33 3.77
N VAL A 26 9.77 -0.94 3.52
CA VAL A 26 9.65 -1.98 4.57
C VAL A 26 10.98 -2.20 5.29
N LEU A 27 12.11 -2.19 4.57
CA LEU A 27 13.44 -2.28 5.19
C LEU A 27 13.78 -1.04 6.04
N ARG A 28 13.15 0.10 5.75
CA ARG A 28 13.28 1.36 6.51
C ARG A 28 12.29 1.46 7.66
N THR A 29 11.08 0.88 7.51
CA THR A 29 10.09 0.78 8.58
C THR A 29 10.60 -0.15 9.65
N ASP A 30 11.16 0.51 10.65
CA ASP A 30 11.30 0.04 12.01
C ASP A 30 12.06 -1.28 12.22
N ARG A 31 13.38 -1.16 12.11
CA ARG A 31 14.31 -1.94 12.94
C ARG A 31 14.22 -1.63 14.45
N SER A 32 13.35 -0.72 14.90
CA SER A 32 13.23 -0.36 16.33
C SER A 32 12.15 -1.12 17.12
N LEU A 33 11.20 -1.76 16.43
CA LEU A 33 10.19 -2.61 17.06
C LEU A 33 10.67 -4.07 17.09
N VAL A 34 10.85 -4.63 18.29
CA VAL A 34 11.22 -6.05 18.55
C VAL A 34 10.33 -7.03 17.76
N PHE A 35 9.11 -6.62 17.41
CA PHE A 35 8.17 -7.40 16.61
C PHE A 35 8.63 -7.63 15.16
N TYR A 36 9.39 -6.70 14.57
CA TYR A 36 9.91 -6.82 13.20
C TYR A 36 11.31 -7.42 13.11
N GLU A 37 11.91 -7.90 14.21
CA GLU A 37 13.16 -8.68 14.14
C GLU A 37 12.99 -9.96 13.32
N SER A 38 11.78 -10.52 13.27
CA SER A 38 11.49 -11.67 12.44
C SER A 38 11.27 -11.27 10.97
N GLU A 39 12.07 -11.83 10.07
CA GLU A 39 11.86 -11.73 8.62
C GLU A 39 10.45 -12.16 8.20
N SER A 40 9.81 -13.06 8.96
CA SER A 40 8.43 -13.48 8.69
C SER A 40 7.44 -12.31 8.77
N ASN A 41 7.58 -11.42 9.76
CA ASN A 41 6.66 -10.29 9.94
C ASN A 41 6.92 -9.19 8.90
N GLN A 42 8.17 -8.99 8.49
CA GLN A 42 8.51 -8.10 7.38
C GLN A 42 7.95 -8.63 6.04
N ALA A 43 8.04 -9.94 5.81
CA ALA A 43 7.48 -10.58 4.63
C ALA A 43 5.95 -10.44 4.58
N LYS A 44 5.26 -10.50 5.71
CA LYS A 44 3.81 -10.24 5.81
C LYS A 44 3.46 -8.81 5.38
N LEU A 45 4.16 -7.82 5.93
CA LEU A 45 3.97 -6.41 5.59
C LEU A 45 4.19 -6.17 4.10
N TRP A 46 5.29 -6.71 3.56
CA TRP A 46 5.60 -6.63 2.13
C TRP A 46 4.51 -7.26 1.28
N THR A 47 4.02 -8.46 1.66
CA THR A 47 2.98 -9.18 0.91
C THR A 47 1.67 -8.39 0.86
N VAL A 48 1.21 -7.85 2.00
CA VAL A 48 -0.03 -7.06 2.07
C VAL A 48 0.06 -5.79 1.22
N LEU A 49 1.18 -5.05 1.30
CA LEU A 49 1.40 -3.84 0.51
C LEU A 49 1.51 -4.15 -1.00
N SER A 50 2.17 -5.24 -1.34
CA SER A 50 2.35 -5.70 -2.73
C SER A 50 1.02 -6.06 -3.39
N ILE A 51 0.15 -6.78 -2.64
CA ILE A 51 -1.20 -7.13 -3.07
C ILE A 51 -2.04 -5.85 -3.21
N TYR A 52 -1.97 -4.94 -2.24
CA TYR A 52 -2.71 -3.68 -2.30
C TYR A 52 -2.34 -2.86 -3.55
N ALA A 53 -1.05 -2.72 -3.84
CA ALA A 53 -0.56 -2.01 -5.02
C ALA A 53 -0.99 -2.65 -6.35
N TRP A 54 -1.31 -3.95 -6.35
CA TRP A 54 -1.87 -4.65 -7.51
C TRP A 54 -3.38 -4.48 -7.64
N VAL A 55 -4.10 -4.55 -6.51
CA VAL A 55 -5.57 -4.47 -6.45
C VAL A 55 -6.03 -3.04 -6.75
N ASP A 56 -5.42 -2.05 -6.12
CA ASP A 56 -5.79 -0.65 -6.26
C ASP A 56 -4.71 0.08 -7.06
N THR A 57 -4.77 -0.05 -8.38
CA THR A 57 -3.80 0.59 -9.29
C THR A 57 -4.03 2.07 -9.50
N ASP A 58 -5.19 2.60 -9.07
CA ASP A 58 -5.52 4.02 -9.22
C ASP A 58 -4.87 4.85 -8.10
N ILE A 59 -4.86 4.34 -6.87
CA ILE A 59 -4.10 4.94 -5.76
C ILE A 59 -2.65 4.45 -5.77
N GLY A 60 -2.44 3.15 -5.97
CA GLY A 60 -1.14 2.51 -5.87
C GLY A 60 -0.56 2.52 -4.45
N TYR A 61 0.76 2.46 -4.36
CA TYR A 61 1.49 2.63 -3.11
C TYR A 61 2.11 4.03 -3.04
N VAL A 62 1.91 4.70 -1.91
CA VAL A 62 2.46 6.02 -1.60
C VAL A 62 3.37 5.89 -0.39
N GLN A 63 4.50 6.60 -0.41
CA GLN A 63 5.46 6.62 0.70
C GLN A 63 4.76 6.97 2.03
N GLY A 64 4.98 6.17 3.06
CA GLY A 64 4.33 6.29 4.37
C GLY A 64 3.15 5.34 4.60
N MET A 65 2.67 4.64 3.55
CA MET A 65 1.63 3.61 3.71
C MET A 65 2.13 2.36 4.45
N ASN A 66 3.43 2.06 4.35
CA ASN A 66 4.14 1.10 5.18
C ASN A 66 3.99 1.37 6.69
N ASP A 67 4.11 2.64 7.10
CA ASP A 67 4.03 3.03 8.51
C ASP A 67 2.59 2.95 9.05
N ILE A 68 1.59 3.10 8.19
CA ILE A 68 0.17 2.89 8.52
C ILE A 68 -0.17 1.39 8.61
N CYS A 69 0.39 0.58 7.72
CA CYS A 69 0.17 -0.87 7.70
C CYS A 69 0.93 -1.60 8.83
N SER A 70 2.07 -1.05 9.26
CA SER A 70 2.89 -1.58 10.35
C SER A 70 2.10 -1.91 11.63
N PRO A 71 1.36 -0.98 12.25
CA PRO A 71 0.55 -1.27 13.43
C PRO A 71 -0.61 -2.22 13.15
N MET A 72 -1.14 -2.27 11.91
CA MET A 72 -2.21 -3.21 11.55
C MET A 72 -1.72 -4.66 11.57
N ILE A 73 -0.51 -4.91 11.06
CA ILE A 73 0.14 -6.23 11.08
C ILE A 73 0.54 -6.63 12.49
N ILE A 74 0.94 -5.68 13.34
CA ILE A 74 1.23 -5.94 14.76
C ILE A 74 -0.05 -6.30 15.52
N LEU A 75 -1.14 -5.60 15.26
CA LEU A 75 -2.41 -5.77 15.97
C LEU A 75 -3.20 -7.00 15.48
N LEU A 76 -3.03 -7.38 14.21
CA LEU A 76 -3.77 -8.46 13.56
C LEU A 76 -2.79 -9.57 13.15
N GLU A 77 -2.85 -10.70 13.86
CA GLU A 77 -2.02 -11.88 13.58
C GLU A 77 -2.30 -12.48 12.17
N ASN A 78 -3.51 -12.27 11.65
CA ASN A 78 -3.97 -12.74 10.35
C ASN A 78 -3.73 -11.72 9.23
N GLU A 79 -2.95 -12.11 8.22
CA GLU A 79 -2.64 -11.28 7.03
C GLU A 79 -3.88 -10.81 6.28
N SER A 80 -4.90 -11.66 6.18
CA SER A 80 -6.16 -11.34 5.50
C SER A 80 -6.94 -10.24 6.24
N ALA A 81 -7.03 -10.33 7.57
CA ALA A 81 -7.67 -9.31 8.39
C ALA A 81 -6.90 -7.98 8.32
N ALA A 82 -5.56 -8.05 8.36
CA ALA A 82 -4.69 -6.89 8.19
C ALA A 82 -4.90 -6.20 6.83
N PHE A 83 -4.98 -6.99 5.75
CA PHE A 83 -5.27 -6.46 4.41
C PHE A 83 -6.61 -5.75 4.34
N TRP A 84 -7.70 -6.38 4.79
CA TRP A 84 -9.03 -5.75 4.75
C TRP A 84 -9.14 -4.52 5.65
N CYS A 85 -8.48 -4.54 6.82
CA CYS A 85 -8.45 -3.39 7.71
C CYS A 85 -7.65 -2.23 7.10
N PHE A 86 -6.51 -2.54 6.48
CA PHE A 86 -5.69 -1.57 5.76
C PHE A 86 -6.42 -0.98 4.55
N GLU A 87 -7.05 -1.79 3.71
CA GLU A 87 -7.84 -1.34 2.55
C GLU A 87 -8.93 -0.36 3.00
N ARG A 88 -9.65 -0.69 4.07
CA ARG A 88 -10.72 0.15 4.60
C ARG A 88 -10.18 1.43 5.24
N ALA A 89 -9.01 1.40 5.87
CA ALA A 89 -8.33 2.57 6.40
C ALA A 89 -7.89 3.51 5.28
N MET A 90 -7.24 2.98 4.23
CA MET A 90 -6.80 3.73 3.07
C MET A 90 -7.98 4.36 2.33
N ARG A 91 -9.07 3.62 2.13
CA ARG A 91 -10.31 4.18 1.56
C ARG A 91 -10.82 5.40 2.33
N ARG A 92 -10.77 5.37 3.66
CA ARG A 92 -11.19 6.52 4.49
C ARG A 92 -10.26 7.71 4.36
N LEU A 93 -8.95 7.49 4.34
CA LEU A 93 -7.94 8.55 4.20
C LEU A 93 -8.05 9.23 2.82
N VAL A 94 -8.21 8.43 1.77
CA VAL A 94 -8.40 8.92 0.40
C VAL A 94 -9.70 9.70 0.29
N PHE A 95 -10.80 9.20 0.85
CA PHE A 95 -12.06 9.97 0.92
C PHE A 95 -11.87 11.31 1.62
N SER A 96 -11.11 11.37 2.72
CA SER A 96 -10.88 12.62 3.45
C SER A 96 -10.07 13.62 2.61
N CYS A 97 -9.01 13.19 1.94
CA CYS A 97 -8.19 14.06 1.09
C CYS A 97 -8.92 14.52 -0.18
N TYR A 98 -9.63 13.62 -0.86
CA TYR A 98 -10.45 13.98 -2.03
C TYR A 98 -11.59 14.93 -1.64
N LEU A 99 -12.22 14.74 -0.49
CA LEU A 99 -13.27 15.64 -0.01
C LEU A 99 -12.72 17.04 0.29
N ILE A 100 -11.54 17.15 0.92
CA ILE A 100 -10.88 18.44 1.16
C ILE A 100 -10.51 19.12 -0.17
N LEU A 101 -9.93 18.38 -1.12
CA LEU A 101 -9.61 18.89 -2.46
C LEU A 101 -10.87 19.32 -3.24
N LEU A 102 -11.95 18.55 -3.18
CA LEU A 102 -13.23 18.88 -3.82
C LEU A 102 -13.88 20.11 -3.19
N ILE A 103 -13.86 20.25 -1.87
CA ILE A 103 -14.37 21.45 -1.18
C ILE A 103 -13.58 22.69 -1.63
N ILE A 104 -12.24 22.59 -1.72
CA ILE A 104 -11.40 23.71 -2.17
C ILE A 104 -11.64 24.05 -3.64
N LEU A 105 -11.79 23.05 -4.52
CA LEU A 105 -12.03 23.24 -5.96
C LEU A 105 -13.44 23.71 -6.30
N THR A 106 -14.44 23.43 -5.45
CA THR A 106 -15.83 23.90 -5.66
C THR A 106 -16.11 25.26 -5.03
N LEU A 107 -15.20 25.78 -4.19
CA LEU A 107 -15.25 27.11 -3.58
C LEU A 107 -14.41 28.16 -4.32
N SER A 108 -13.74 27.81 -5.43
CA SER A 108 -13.07 28.76 -6.36
C SER A 108 -13.83 28.85 -7.68
#